data_AF-A0A7C1VPF5-F1
#
_entry.id   AF-A0A7C1VPF5-F1
#
_cell.length_a   1.000
_cell.length_b   1.000
_cell.length_c   1.000
_cell.angle_alpha   90.00
_cell.angle_beta   90.00
_cell.angle_gamma   90.00
#
_symmetry.space_group_name_H-M   'P 1'
#
loop_
_entity.id
_entity.type
_entity.pdbx_description
1 polymer ?
#
loop_
_entity_poly.entity_id
_entity_poly.type
_entity_poly.pdbx_seq_one_letter_code
_entity_poly.pdbx_strand_id
1 'polypeptide(L)'
;MNRKDFSEIGHTGGKVTFTIVCDESGRVSYQIGYSHSSPRPVSLVGIYAHPEGFACGNIVMGGIGEPWNTPPFPNCIAVLMASDSQGKFGHECPDCKKHFRSDGIPARSSLTCPYCGTRAESYHFITPPQKSYISHYLESLHTAIYEASPDSNSEVVIDMNSIADSITDAPRPDFYYTSIAQQTEFNCSTCNSYNDVRGRYGYCSSCGWRNTAEFQRVALERIRGQLVDGYLSPNDAVKQSVSEFDSAARDYVDQLISLVPMKETRRNQLNRLLFHNLDKFDELLKSCFDINLLKGMSADRDFVRKMFFRRHVYEHDGSVATQRYVEESGDSNIEKGDLIRETIENTNKLIGSLNRMISTLESDFHEMFEPDPFCIEIESNRKKRMSERKA
;
A
#
# COMPACT_ATOMS: atom_id res chain seq x y z
N MET A 1 -10.31 -14.33 13.51
CA MET A 1 -11.57 -14.28 12.75
C MET A 1 -11.20 -13.73 11.38
N ASN A 2 -11.24 -14.54 10.32
CA ASN A 2 -10.83 -14.06 8.99
C ASN A 2 -11.84 -13.02 8.51
N ARG A 3 -11.38 -11.78 8.36
CA ARG A 3 -12.15 -10.67 7.80
C ARG A 3 -12.54 -11.02 6.36
N LYS A 4 -13.77 -10.70 5.94
CA LYS A 4 -14.23 -10.95 4.56
C LYS A 4 -13.71 -9.85 3.64
N ASP A 5 -13.13 -10.22 2.50
CA ASP A 5 -12.73 -9.26 1.47
C ASP A 5 -13.89 -8.35 1.07
N PHE A 6 -13.61 -7.06 0.91
CA PHE A 6 -14.59 -6.04 0.51
C PHE A 6 -15.78 -5.89 1.46
N SER A 7 -15.66 -6.39 2.69
CA SER A 7 -16.63 -6.08 3.73
C SER A 7 -16.46 -4.65 4.19
N GLU A 8 -17.59 -4.01 4.47
CA GLU A 8 -17.61 -2.74 5.15
C GLU A 8 -17.02 -2.84 6.56
N ILE A 9 -16.35 -1.78 6.99
CA ILE A 9 -15.82 -1.57 8.33
C ILE A 9 -16.42 -0.27 8.83
N GLY A 10 -17.28 -0.39 9.86
CA GLY A 10 -18.00 0.75 10.42
C GLY A 10 -17.06 1.76 11.09
N HIS A 11 -17.57 2.99 11.28
CA HIS A 11 -16.87 4.07 11.97
C HIS A 11 -16.54 3.70 13.44
N THR A 12 -15.47 4.29 14.01
CA THR A 12 -15.11 4.04 15.42
C THR A 12 -16.14 4.56 16.42
N GLY A 13 -16.86 5.62 16.03
CA GLY A 13 -17.77 6.39 16.88
C GLY A 13 -17.17 7.76 17.21
N GLY A 14 -17.59 8.37 18.32
CA GLY A 14 -17.13 9.67 18.78
C GLY A 14 -18.15 10.78 18.60
N LYS A 15 -17.90 11.92 19.24
CA LYS A 15 -18.74 13.11 19.18
C LYS A 15 -17.90 14.33 18.88
N VAL A 16 -18.28 15.07 17.86
CA VAL A 16 -17.77 16.43 17.63
C VAL A 16 -18.74 17.39 18.29
N THR A 17 -18.23 18.30 19.11
CA THR A 17 -19.03 19.33 19.78
C THR A 17 -18.61 20.70 19.27
N PHE A 18 -19.57 21.50 18.84
CA PHE A 18 -19.41 22.93 18.58
C PHE A 18 -20.02 23.69 19.75
N THR A 19 -19.19 24.35 20.55
CA THR A 19 -19.66 25.28 21.58
C THR A 19 -19.65 26.68 20.99
N ILE A 20 -20.82 27.30 20.87
CA ILE A 20 -21.00 28.63 20.28
C ILE A 20 -21.34 29.62 21.39
N VAL A 21 -20.62 30.74 21.43
CA VAL A 21 -20.86 31.83 22.37
C VAL A 21 -21.06 33.12 21.59
N CYS A 22 -22.20 33.78 21.82
CA CYS A 22 -22.52 35.08 21.23
C CYS A 22 -22.64 36.12 22.35
N ASP A 23 -21.77 37.13 22.33
CA ASP A 23 -21.77 38.18 23.35
C ASP A 23 -22.95 39.17 23.20
N GLU A 24 -23.13 40.06 24.18
CA GLU A 24 -24.17 41.10 24.16
C GLU A 24 -24.08 42.02 22.92
N SER A 25 -22.89 42.14 22.32
CA SER A 25 -22.64 42.93 21.11
C SER A 25 -22.90 42.17 19.80
N GLY A 26 -23.34 40.91 19.89
CA GLY A 26 -23.61 40.03 18.75
C GLY A 26 -22.36 39.41 18.14
N ARG A 27 -21.20 39.45 18.82
CA ARG A 27 -19.98 38.80 18.32
C ARG A 27 -20.02 37.32 18.66
N VAL A 28 -19.94 36.51 17.62
CA VAL A 28 -19.92 35.05 17.74
C VAL A 28 -18.49 34.55 17.83
N SER A 29 -18.24 33.66 18.77
CA SER A 29 -17.03 32.85 18.89
C SER A 29 -17.42 31.38 19.01
N TYR A 30 -16.55 30.48 18.60
CA TYR A 30 -16.81 29.05 18.70
C TYR A 30 -15.59 28.25 19.12
N GLN A 31 -15.84 27.10 19.72
CA GLN A 31 -14.84 26.09 20.05
C GLN A 31 -15.26 24.75 19.45
N ILE A 32 -14.27 24.04 18.89
CA ILE A 32 -14.44 22.68 18.36
C ILE A 32 -13.85 21.70 19.38
N GLY A 33 -14.70 20.79 19.88
CA GLY A 33 -14.32 19.68 20.75
C GLY A 33 -14.51 18.33 20.07
N TYR A 34 -13.74 17.33 20.50
CA TYR A 34 -13.96 15.93 20.16
C TYR A 34 -13.91 15.08 21.43
N SER A 35 -14.86 14.15 21.56
CA SER A 35 -14.87 13.15 22.63
C SER A 35 -15.13 11.75 22.08
N HIS A 36 -14.52 10.74 22.68
CA HIS A 36 -14.69 9.34 22.29
C HIS A 36 -14.77 8.46 23.52
N SER A 37 -15.76 7.58 23.58
CA SER A 37 -16.03 6.69 24.72
C SER A 37 -16.28 5.24 24.31
N SER A 38 -16.16 4.92 23.01
CA SER A 38 -16.35 3.56 22.50
C SER A 38 -15.11 2.71 22.79
N PRO A 39 -15.27 1.39 23.05
CA PRO A 39 -14.14 0.49 23.32
C PRO A 39 -13.30 0.19 22.07
N ARG A 40 -13.68 0.72 20.90
CA ARG A 40 -12.98 0.52 19.63
C ARG A 40 -11.73 1.43 19.55
N PRO A 41 -10.65 0.97 18.88
CA PRO A 41 -9.51 1.82 18.59
C PRO A 41 -9.94 3.11 17.86
N VAL A 42 -9.32 4.24 18.21
CA VAL A 42 -9.55 5.53 17.57
C VAL A 42 -8.22 6.15 17.18
N SER A 43 -8.16 6.65 15.95
CA SER A 43 -7.18 7.62 15.51
C SER A 43 -7.94 8.85 15.02
N LEU A 44 -7.44 10.04 15.37
CA LEU A 44 -8.07 11.32 15.04
C LEU A 44 -7.08 12.12 14.19
N VAL A 45 -7.58 12.68 13.09
CA VAL A 45 -6.80 13.53 12.18
C VAL A 45 -7.56 14.83 11.95
N GLY A 46 -6.82 15.86 11.55
CA GLY A 46 -7.41 17.16 11.20
C GLY A 46 -7.08 17.54 9.77
N ILE A 47 -8.05 18.18 9.12
CA ILE A 47 -7.88 18.79 7.81
C ILE A 47 -8.45 20.21 7.83
N TYR A 48 -7.85 21.09 7.05
CA TYR A 48 -8.44 22.38 6.72
C TYR A 48 -9.44 22.20 5.59
N ALA A 49 -10.66 22.71 5.79
CA ALA A 49 -11.69 22.77 4.77
C ALA A 49 -12.02 24.23 4.44
N HIS A 50 -12.24 24.49 3.17
CA HIS A 50 -12.79 25.76 2.71
C HIS A 50 -14.28 25.84 3.12
N PRO A 51 -14.83 27.02 3.44
CA PRO A 51 -16.25 27.18 3.77
C PRO A 51 -17.23 26.64 2.73
N GLU A 52 -16.80 26.48 1.47
CA GLU A 52 -17.59 25.89 0.38
C GLU A 52 -17.62 24.34 0.37
N GLY A 53 -17.01 23.66 1.35
CA GLY A 53 -17.19 22.22 1.52
C GLY A 53 -16.06 21.31 1.03
N PHE A 54 -14.92 21.86 0.57
CA PHE A 54 -13.80 21.05 0.09
C PHE A 54 -12.58 21.10 1.01
N ALA A 55 -11.90 19.95 1.14
CA ALA A 55 -10.63 19.86 1.86
C ALA A 55 -9.52 20.57 1.07
N CYS A 56 -8.68 21.33 1.77
CA CYS A 56 -7.67 22.19 1.16
C CYS A 56 -6.30 22.17 1.85
N GLY A 57 -6.17 21.47 2.99
CA GLY A 57 -4.89 21.34 3.69
C GLY A 57 -4.95 20.29 4.78
N ASN A 58 -3.79 19.79 5.19
CA ASN A 58 -3.67 18.93 6.37
C ASN A 58 -3.40 19.74 7.63
N ILE A 59 -3.91 19.27 8.77
CA ILE A 59 -3.57 19.81 10.09
C ILE A 59 -2.51 18.92 10.73
N VAL A 60 -1.35 19.50 11.00
CA VAL A 60 -0.31 18.93 11.83
C VAL A 60 -0.72 19.13 13.29
N MET A 61 -1.37 18.12 13.86
CA MET A 61 -1.66 18.08 15.29
C MET A 61 -0.34 17.91 16.07
N GLY A 62 0.10 18.97 16.73
CA GLY A 62 1.27 18.97 17.60
C GLY A 62 0.98 18.38 18.98
N GLY A 63 1.93 18.55 19.90
CA GLY A 63 1.74 18.24 21.32
C GLY A 63 0.71 19.14 22.00
N ILE A 64 0.39 18.83 23.26
CA ILE A 64 -0.50 19.66 24.08
C ILE A 64 0.09 21.08 24.17
N GLY A 65 -0.68 22.08 23.74
CA GLY A 65 -0.28 23.49 23.75
C GLY A 65 0.54 23.93 22.53
N GLU A 66 0.85 23.03 21.60
CA GLU A 66 1.46 23.41 20.33
C GLU A 66 0.39 23.90 19.35
N PRO A 67 0.56 25.07 18.72
CA PRO A 67 -0.37 25.55 17.71
C PRO A 67 -0.34 24.63 16.48
N TRP A 68 -1.49 24.51 15.82
CA TRP A 68 -1.57 23.91 14.50
C TRP A 68 -0.81 24.74 13.47
N ASN A 69 -0.41 24.11 12.36
CA ASN A 69 0.17 24.82 11.22
C ASN A 69 -0.79 25.85 10.65
N THR A 70 -0.29 26.88 9.97
CA THR A 70 -1.13 27.91 9.35
C THR A 70 -2.05 27.29 8.28
N PRO A 71 -3.34 27.68 8.22
CA PRO A 71 -4.21 27.24 7.15
C PRO A 71 -3.74 27.74 5.78
N PRO A 72 -4.04 27.00 4.70
CA PRO A 72 -3.63 27.36 3.34
C PRO A 72 -4.32 28.63 2.82
N PHE A 73 -5.53 28.92 3.30
CA PHE A 73 -6.31 30.11 2.94
C PHE A 73 -6.92 30.77 4.19
N PRO A 74 -7.24 32.07 4.13
CA PRO A 74 -8.06 32.72 5.15
C PRO A 74 -9.40 32.00 5.32
N ASN A 75 -9.93 31.99 6.54
CA ASN A 75 -11.25 31.43 6.88
C ASN A 75 -11.39 29.90 6.69
N CYS A 76 -10.30 29.16 6.50
CA CYS A 76 -10.36 27.70 6.58
C CYS A 76 -10.86 27.26 7.96
N ILE A 77 -11.75 26.28 7.95
CA ILE A 77 -12.28 25.67 9.17
C ILE A 77 -11.54 24.36 9.40
N ALA A 78 -11.16 24.12 10.66
CA ALA A 78 -10.58 22.84 11.06
C ALA A 78 -11.68 21.79 11.18
N VAL A 79 -11.53 20.69 10.45
CA VAL A 79 -12.43 19.55 10.50
C VAL A 79 -11.70 18.38 11.14
N LEU A 80 -12.31 17.81 12.17
CA LEU A 80 -11.81 16.62 12.86
C LEU A 80 -12.46 15.37 12.27
N MET A 81 -11.64 14.41 11.85
CA MET A 81 -12.06 13.14 11.28
C MET A 81 -11.49 11.98 12.09
N ALA A 82 -12.36 11.05 12.49
CA ALA A 82 -11.96 9.85 13.20
C ALA A 82 -11.80 8.65 12.25
N SER A 83 -11.04 7.66 12.70
CA SER A 83 -10.80 6.42 11.97
C SER A 83 -12.03 5.51 11.90
N ASP A 84 -11.94 4.46 11.10
CA ASP A 84 -12.83 3.32 11.22
C ASP A 84 -12.63 2.57 12.56
N SER A 85 -13.51 1.60 12.82
CA SER A 85 -13.55 0.78 14.04
C SER A 85 -12.32 -0.10 14.27
N GLN A 86 -11.39 -0.16 13.31
CA GLN A 86 -10.10 -0.84 13.44
C GLN A 86 -8.94 0.17 13.58
N GLY A 87 -9.23 1.45 13.74
CA GLY A 87 -8.20 2.49 13.87
C GLY A 87 -7.56 2.88 12.54
N LYS A 88 -8.16 2.54 11.39
CA LYS A 88 -7.59 2.81 10.05
C LYS A 88 -8.42 3.84 9.28
N PHE A 89 -7.85 4.37 8.20
CA PHE A 89 -8.53 5.31 7.31
C PHE A 89 -8.69 4.70 5.92
N GLY A 90 -9.88 4.88 5.35
CA GLY A 90 -10.12 4.65 3.92
C GLY A 90 -9.65 5.84 3.10
N HIS A 91 -9.16 5.55 1.91
CA HIS A 91 -8.63 6.51 0.95
C HIS A 91 -9.13 6.18 -0.45
N GLU A 92 -9.31 7.20 -1.28
CA GLU A 92 -9.57 7.05 -2.71
C GLU A 92 -8.51 7.80 -3.50
N CYS A 93 -7.85 7.12 -4.45
CA CYS A 93 -6.85 7.78 -5.27
C CYS A 93 -7.48 8.81 -6.22
N PRO A 94 -6.98 10.06 -6.28
CA PRO A 94 -7.52 11.07 -7.18
C PRO A 94 -7.37 10.70 -8.66
N ASP A 95 -6.37 9.90 -9.01
CA ASP A 95 -6.07 9.52 -10.40
C ASP A 95 -6.81 8.24 -10.80
N CYS A 96 -6.52 7.11 -10.13
CA CYS A 96 -7.08 5.82 -10.54
C CYS A 96 -8.43 5.47 -9.88
N LYS A 97 -8.94 6.32 -8.98
CA LYS A 97 -10.23 6.15 -8.26
C LYS A 97 -10.37 4.86 -7.45
N LYS A 98 -9.26 4.13 -7.23
CA LYS A 98 -9.27 2.90 -6.44
C LYS A 98 -9.20 3.22 -4.95
N HIS A 99 -9.97 2.46 -4.17
CA HIS A 99 -9.99 2.52 -2.72
C HIS A 99 -8.85 1.70 -2.10
N PHE A 100 -8.29 2.17 -0.98
CA PHE A 100 -7.34 1.43 -0.14
C PHE A 100 -7.41 1.93 1.31
N ARG A 101 -6.79 1.21 2.24
CA ARG A 101 -6.76 1.56 3.67
C ARG A 101 -5.34 1.68 4.20
N SER A 102 -5.14 2.58 5.17
CA SER A 102 -3.86 2.75 5.85
C SER A 102 -4.00 3.23 7.31
N ASP A 103 -2.88 3.34 8.04
CA ASP A 103 -2.85 3.76 9.45
C ASP A 103 -3.38 5.18 9.71
N GLY A 104 -3.37 6.07 8.71
CA GLY A 104 -3.60 7.49 8.96
C GLY A 104 -3.81 8.32 7.70
N ILE A 105 -4.16 9.58 7.93
CA ILE A 105 -4.10 10.66 6.94
C ILE A 105 -2.86 11.49 7.29
N PRO A 106 -1.68 11.20 6.71
CA PRO A 106 -0.43 11.82 7.13
C PRO A 106 -0.43 13.32 6.85
N ALA A 107 -0.14 14.12 7.88
CA ALA A 107 -0.11 15.58 7.75
C ALA A 107 1.26 16.14 7.33
N ARG A 108 2.34 15.38 7.53
CA ARG A 108 3.73 15.82 7.31
C ARG A 108 4.41 15.16 6.10
N SER A 109 3.80 14.16 5.50
CA SER A 109 4.33 13.44 4.35
C SER A 109 3.23 13.23 3.32
N SER A 110 3.65 12.98 2.08
CA SER A 110 2.70 12.67 1.00
C SER A 110 2.09 11.29 1.22
N LEU A 111 0.85 11.11 0.77
CA LEU A 111 0.25 9.79 0.63
C LEU A 111 0.54 9.27 -0.78
N THR A 112 0.95 8.01 -0.87
CA THR A 112 1.18 7.31 -2.13
C THR A 112 0.01 6.39 -2.45
N CYS A 113 -0.53 6.42 -3.66
CA CYS A 113 -1.49 5.42 -4.11
C CYS A 113 -0.81 4.05 -4.22
N PRO A 114 -1.31 2.99 -3.54
CA PRO A 114 -0.74 1.65 -3.64
C PRO A 114 -0.71 1.06 -5.05
N TYR A 115 -1.57 1.54 -5.94
CA TYR A 115 -1.79 0.91 -7.25
C TYR A 115 -1.02 1.59 -8.38
N CYS A 116 -1.21 2.91 -8.54
CA CYS A 116 -0.63 3.68 -9.64
C CYS A 116 0.56 4.54 -9.22
N GLY A 117 0.92 4.58 -7.94
CA GLY A 117 2.08 5.33 -7.46
C GLY A 117 1.90 6.85 -7.39
N THR A 118 0.72 7.39 -7.73
CA THR A 118 0.39 8.81 -7.55
C THR A 118 0.71 9.25 -6.12
N ARG A 119 1.49 10.33 -5.98
CA ARG A 119 1.79 10.96 -4.69
C ARG A 119 1.20 12.35 -4.61
N ALA A 120 0.49 12.62 -3.53
CA ALA A 120 -0.03 13.95 -3.23
C ALA A 120 -0.24 14.12 -1.73
N GLU A 121 -0.55 15.34 -1.30
CA GLU A 121 -0.98 15.59 0.06
C GLU A 121 -2.22 14.76 0.39
N SER A 122 -2.27 14.23 1.62
CA SER A 122 -3.26 13.22 2.00
C SER A 122 -4.72 13.69 1.94
N TYR A 123 -5.02 14.99 2.04
CA TYR A 123 -6.36 15.54 1.83
C TYR A 123 -6.86 15.43 0.37
N HIS A 124 -5.99 15.12 -0.61
CA HIS A 124 -6.42 14.77 -1.96
C HIS A 124 -7.00 13.35 -2.08
N PHE A 125 -6.76 12.50 -1.08
CA PHE A 125 -7.17 11.10 -1.07
C PHE A 125 -8.46 10.83 -0.29
N ILE A 126 -9.25 11.88 -0.05
CA ILE A 126 -10.49 11.82 0.72
C ILE A 126 -11.58 11.11 -0.11
N THR A 127 -12.22 10.11 0.50
CA THR A 127 -13.28 9.32 -0.13
C THR A 127 -14.58 10.14 -0.28
N PRO A 128 -15.49 9.76 -1.20
CA PRO A 128 -16.76 10.46 -1.34
C PRO A 128 -17.56 10.57 -0.02
N PRO A 129 -17.70 9.51 0.81
CA PRO A 129 -18.37 9.64 2.10
C PRO A 129 -17.67 10.58 3.09
N GLN A 130 -16.34 10.64 3.08
CA GLN A 130 -15.60 11.59 3.90
C GLN A 130 -15.82 13.04 3.43
N LYS A 131 -15.99 13.28 2.12
CA LYS A 131 -16.38 14.62 1.59
C LYS A 131 -17.78 15.02 2.05
N SER A 132 -18.73 14.07 2.06
CA SER A 132 -20.07 14.29 2.61
C SER A 132 -20.02 14.63 4.10
N TYR A 133 -19.15 13.95 4.86
CA TYR A 133 -18.91 14.28 6.27
C TYR A 133 -18.35 15.69 6.46
N ILE A 134 -17.34 16.09 5.68
CA ILE A 134 -16.80 17.45 5.72
C ILE A 134 -17.89 18.49 5.45
N SER A 135 -18.72 18.25 4.44
CA SER A 135 -19.82 19.16 4.10
C SER A 135 -20.83 19.28 5.25
N HIS A 136 -21.26 18.16 5.82
CA HIS A 136 -22.19 18.15 6.96
C HIS A 136 -21.60 18.81 8.22
N TYR A 137 -20.30 18.61 8.46
CA TYR A 137 -19.56 19.22 9.55
C TYR A 137 -19.61 20.76 9.47
N LEU A 138 -19.33 21.30 8.27
CA LEU A 138 -19.32 22.74 8.02
C LEU A 138 -20.73 23.33 8.07
N GLU A 139 -21.71 22.67 7.48
CA GLU A 139 -23.12 23.08 7.52
C GLU A 139 -23.64 23.15 8.96
N SER A 140 -23.32 22.14 9.79
CA SER A 140 -23.70 22.11 11.20
C SER A 140 -23.10 23.28 11.97
N LEU A 141 -21.81 23.58 11.74
CA LEU A 141 -21.14 24.70 12.39
C LEU A 141 -21.71 26.05 11.91
N HIS A 142 -21.87 26.25 10.60
CA HIS A 142 -22.39 27.50 10.04
C HIS A 142 -23.83 27.77 10.51
N THR A 143 -24.67 26.75 10.54
CA THR A 143 -26.04 26.86 11.05
C THR A 143 -26.01 27.28 12.52
N ALA A 144 -25.19 26.64 13.34
CA ALA A 144 -25.04 26.99 14.76
C ALA A 144 -24.55 28.43 14.98
N ILE A 145 -23.64 28.92 14.13
CA ILE A 145 -23.16 30.32 14.16
C ILE A 145 -24.27 31.29 13.73
N TYR A 146 -25.02 30.96 12.67
CA TYR A 146 -26.06 31.82 12.12
C TYR A 146 -27.27 31.95 13.04
N GLU A 147 -27.62 30.88 13.75
CA GLU A 147 -28.76 30.82 14.68
C GLU A 147 -28.43 31.38 16.07
N ALA A 148 -27.18 31.75 16.34
CA ALA A 148 -26.76 32.25 17.65
C ALA A 148 -27.39 33.62 17.95
N SER A 149 -28.14 33.71 19.05
CA SER A 149 -28.74 34.97 19.53
C SER A 149 -27.77 35.72 20.45
N PRO A 150 -27.85 37.07 20.54
CA PRO A 150 -27.06 37.82 21.52
C PRO A 150 -27.27 37.30 22.95
N ASP A 151 -26.19 37.31 23.74
CA ASP A 151 -26.15 36.77 25.11
C ASP A 151 -26.59 35.30 25.20
N SER A 152 -26.10 34.47 24.27
CA SER A 152 -26.39 33.03 24.26
C SER A 152 -25.14 32.18 24.26
N ASN A 153 -25.31 30.98 24.80
CA ASN A 153 -24.35 29.90 24.77
C ASN A 153 -25.09 28.63 24.34
N SER A 154 -24.67 28.02 23.24
CA SER A 154 -25.29 26.83 22.68
C SER A 154 -24.25 25.77 22.32
N GLU A 155 -24.69 24.51 22.37
CA GLU A 155 -23.87 23.38 21.95
C GLU A 155 -24.58 22.61 20.83
N VAL A 156 -23.86 22.34 19.74
CA VAL A 156 -24.31 21.47 18.66
C VAL A 156 -23.37 20.28 18.59
N VAL A 157 -23.92 19.07 18.54
CA VAL A 157 -23.15 17.82 18.61
C VAL A 157 -23.41 16.95 17.40
N ILE A 158 -22.34 16.57 16.69
CA ILE A 158 -22.37 15.49 15.70
C ILE A 158 -22.01 14.20 16.44
N ASP A 159 -23.01 13.38 16.76
CA ASP A 159 -22.85 12.16 17.55
C ASP A 159 -22.74 10.91 16.65
N MET A 160 -21.51 10.55 16.29
CA MET A 160 -21.23 9.36 15.48
C MET A 160 -21.44 8.05 16.25
N ASN A 161 -21.52 8.06 17.59
CA ASN A 161 -21.88 6.86 18.36
C ASN A 161 -23.35 6.52 18.13
N SER A 162 -24.23 7.51 18.29
CA SER A 162 -25.66 7.33 18.07
C SER A 162 -25.95 6.80 16.66
N ILE A 163 -25.24 7.33 15.66
CA ILE A 163 -25.36 6.88 14.28
C ILE A 163 -24.81 5.46 14.12
N ALA A 164 -23.62 5.15 14.65
CA ALA A 164 -23.04 3.81 14.55
C ALA A 164 -23.88 2.73 15.26
N ASP A 165 -24.58 3.06 16.34
CA ASP A 165 -25.40 2.14 17.14
C ASP A 165 -26.83 1.99 16.61
N SER A 166 -27.37 3.01 15.93
CA SER A 166 -28.76 3.01 15.39
C SER A 166 -28.89 2.36 14.00
N ILE A 167 -27.78 2.17 13.29
CA ILE A 167 -27.78 1.58 11.96
C ILE A 167 -27.88 0.06 12.07
N THR A 168 -29.12 -0.44 12.09
CA THR A 168 -29.42 -1.87 11.90
C THR A 168 -29.93 -2.18 10.48
N ASP A 169 -30.44 -1.20 9.73
CA ASP A 169 -30.94 -1.31 8.35
C ASP A 169 -30.70 -0.02 7.53
N ALA A 170 -30.80 -0.12 6.20
CA ALA A 170 -30.63 0.99 5.25
C ALA A 170 -31.91 1.85 5.09
N PRO A 171 -31.83 3.15 4.72
CA PRO A 171 -30.63 3.90 4.32
C PRO A 171 -29.98 4.67 5.47
N ARG A 172 -28.65 4.79 5.40
CA ARG A 172 -27.83 5.52 6.37
C ARG A 172 -27.70 6.99 5.96
N PRO A 173 -27.38 7.90 6.89
CA PRO A 173 -27.03 9.26 6.50
C PRO A 173 -25.80 9.27 5.58
N ASP A 174 -25.83 10.08 4.52
CA ASP A 174 -24.75 10.13 3.52
C ASP A 174 -23.40 10.59 4.09
N PHE A 175 -23.41 11.28 5.23
CA PHE A 175 -22.22 11.73 5.95
C PHE A 175 -21.64 10.66 6.89
N TYR A 176 -22.34 9.53 7.09
CA TYR A 176 -21.80 8.39 7.82
C TYR A 176 -20.79 7.65 6.94
N TYR A 177 -19.51 7.96 7.10
CA TYR A 177 -18.46 7.32 6.32
C TYR A 177 -17.98 6.03 6.96
N THR A 178 -17.92 4.99 6.13
CA THR A 178 -17.31 3.70 6.44
C THR A 178 -16.07 3.49 5.59
N SER A 179 -15.27 2.50 5.97
CA SER A 179 -14.15 2.04 5.15
C SER A 179 -14.43 0.65 4.61
N ILE A 180 -13.70 0.22 3.59
CA ILE A 180 -13.89 -1.10 2.95
C ILE A 180 -12.61 -1.91 3.13
N ALA A 181 -12.73 -3.08 3.77
CA ALA A 181 -11.69 -4.10 3.84
C ALA A 181 -11.19 -4.45 2.44
N GLN A 182 -9.88 -4.54 2.24
CA GLN A 182 -9.35 -5.07 0.98
C GLN A 182 -8.87 -6.52 1.14
N GLN A 183 -8.03 -6.99 0.22
CA GLN A 183 -7.67 -8.41 0.08
C GLN A 183 -6.33 -8.75 0.71
N THR A 184 -5.44 -7.77 0.85
CA THR A 184 -4.07 -7.99 1.32
C THR A 184 -3.70 -6.92 2.32
N GLU A 185 -3.56 -7.36 3.57
CA GLU A 185 -3.03 -6.57 4.67
C GLU A 185 -1.53 -6.82 4.80
N PHE A 186 -0.74 -5.76 4.92
CA PHE A 186 0.69 -5.89 5.19
C PHE A 186 1.24 -4.66 5.92
N ASN A 187 2.29 -4.87 6.70
CA ASN A 187 3.13 -3.78 7.18
C ASN A 187 4.32 -3.64 6.23
N CYS A 188 4.64 -2.40 5.85
CA CYS A 188 5.79 -2.13 4.98
C CYS A 188 7.09 -2.60 5.67
N SER A 189 7.92 -3.38 4.98
CA SER A 189 9.22 -3.84 5.50
C SER A 189 10.17 -2.69 5.85
N THR A 190 10.00 -1.53 5.19
CA THR A 190 10.89 -0.37 5.32
C THR A 190 10.43 0.61 6.40
N CYS A 191 9.18 1.09 6.37
CA CYS A 191 8.66 2.08 7.33
C CYS A 191 7.66 1.52 8.35
N ASN A 192 7.33 0.22 8.29
CA ASN A 192 6.41 -0.47 9.19
C ASN A 192 4.96 0.07 9.20
N SER A 193 4.58 0.92 8.26
CA SER A 193 3.19 1.40 8.11
C SER A 193 2.28 0.28 7.60
N TYR A 194 1.06 0.21 8.14
CA TYR A 194 0.02 -0.70 7.72
C TYR A 194 -0.61 -0.26 6.40
N ASN A 195 -0.88 -1.26 5.56
CA ASN A 195 -1.53 -1.14 4.27
C ASN A 195 -2.57 -2.23 4.13
N ASP A 196 -3.71 -1.89 3.55
CA ASP A 196 -4.77 -2.83 3.20
C ASP A 196 -5.27 -2.50 1.79
N VAL A 197 -4.86 -3.35 0.85
CA VAL A 197 -4.93 -3.09 -0.60
C VAL A 197 -5.60 -4.24 -1.35
N ARG A 198 -6.08 -3.92 -2.55
CA ARG A 198 -6.63 -4.92 -3.49
C ARG A 198 -5.51 -5.62 -4.24
N GLY A 199 -5.63 -6.94 -4.41
CA GLY A 199 -4.60 -7.75 -5.03
C GLY A 199 -3.37 -7.93 -4.12
N ARG A 200 -2.34 -8.59 -4.65
CA ARG A 200 -1.17 -9.04 -3.88
C ARG A 200 -0.11 -7.96 -3.68
N TYR A 201 0.12 -7.13 -4.70
CA TYR A 201 1.22 -6.17 -4.75
C TYR A 201 0.74 -4.73 -4.71
N GLY A 202 1.55 -3.87 -4.09
CA GLY A 202 1.30 -2.43 -4.07
C GLY A 202 2.42 -1.64 -3.40
N TYR A 203 2.39 -0.32 -3.63
CA TYR A 203 3.19 0.62 -2.85
C TYR A 203 2.67 0.71 -1.41
N CYS A 204 3.59 0.90 -0.47
CA CYS A 204 3.28 1.41 0.84
C CYS A 204 2.68 2.82 0.69
N SER A 205 1.49 3.05 1.26
CA SER A 205 0.82 4.34 1.17
C SER A 205 1.58 5.47 1.87
N SER A 206 2.46 5.14 2.82
CA SER A 206 3.22 6.12 3.60
C SER A 206 4.56 6.49 2.96
N CYS A 207 5.42 5.50 2.66
CA CYS A 207 6.75 5.78 2.12
C CYS A 207 6.88 5.50 0.61
N GLY A 208 5.91 4.87 -0.04
CA GLY A 208 6.01 4.52 -1.46
C GLY A 208 6.99 3.38 -1.78
N TRP A 209 7.45 2.60 -0.79
CA TRP A 209 8.20 1.36 -1.03
C TRP A 209 7.27 0.25 -1.55
N ARG A 210 7.69 -0.57 -2.54
CA ARG A 210 6.86 -1.68 -3.03
C ARG A 210 6.97 -2.93 -2.16
N ASN A 211 5.87 -3.62 -1.92
CA ASN A 211 5.89 -4.88 -1.15
C ASN A 211 6.34 -6.11 -1.98
N THR A 212 6.59 -5.95 -3.28
CA THR A 212 6.74 -7.03 -4.25
C THR A 212 7.90 -7.97 -3.94
N ALA A 213 9.09 -7.44 -3.65
CA ALA A 213 10.26 -8.27 -3.32
C ALA A 213 10.07 -9.03 -2.01
N GLU A 214 9.50 -8.37 -1.00
CA GLU A 214 9.22 -8.98 0.31
C GLU A 214 8.20 -10.12 0.19
N PHE A 215 7.12 -9.92 -0.58
CA PHE A 215 6.11 -10.95 -0.81
C PHE A 215 6.66 -12.15 -1.58
N GLN A 216 7.54 -11.94 -2.54
CA GLN A 216 8.27 -13.04 -3.18
C GLN A 216 9.14 -13.76 -2.16
N ARG A 217 9.96 -13.03 -1.40
CA ARG A 217 10.90 -13.60 -0.44
C ARG A 217 10.18 -14.52 0.55
N VAL A 218 9.07 -14.05 1.12
CA VAL A 218 8.24 -14.84 2.03
C VAL A 218 7.67 -16.09 1.35
N ALA A 219 7.19 -15.98 0.10
CA ALA A 219 6.68 -17.13 -0.64
C ALA A 219 7.77 -18.16 -0.95
N LEU A 220 8.97 -17.70 -1.34
CA LEU A 220 10.12 -18.54 -1.61
C LEU A 220 10.67 -19.22 -0.35
N GLU A 221 10.69 -18.54 0.80
CA GLU A 221 11.05 -19.17 2.08
C GLU A 221 10.02 -20.22 2.51
N ARG A 222 8.72 -20.00 2.24
CA ARG A 222 7.69 -21.04 2.44
C ARG A 222 7.94 -22.27 1.55
N ILE A 223 8.24 -22.06 0.27
CA ILE A 223 8.56 -23.14 -0.67
C ILE A 223 9.81 -23.89 -0.19
N ARG A 224 10.85 -23.17 0.24
CA ARG A 224 12.05 -23.76 0.83
C ARG A 224 11.74 -24.62 2.05
N GLY A 225 10.91 -24.13 2.98
CA GLY A 225 10.48 -24.88 4.15
C GLY A 225 9.79 -26.19 3.76
N GLN A 226 8.80 -26.12 2.87
CA GLN A 226 8.07 -27.30 2.38
C GLN A 226 8.96 -28.31 1.65
N LEU A 227 9.97 -27.83 0.92
CA LEU A 227 10.98 -28.67 0.26
C LEU A 227 11.84 -29.43 1.28
N VAL A 228 12.34 -28.73 2.31
CA VAL A 228 13.19 -29.31 3.35
C VAL A 228 12.41 -30.32 4.20
N ASP A 229 11.16 -30.02 4.50
CA ASP A 229 10.27 -30.90 5.27
C ASP A 229 9.76 -32.11 4.46
N GLY A 230 10.05 -32.16 3.16
CA GLY A 230 9.63 -33.26 2.27
C GLY A 230 8.17 -33.21 1.83
N TYR A 231 7.44 -32.13 2.13
CA TYR A 231 6.06 -31.92 1.67
C TYR A 231 5.95 -31.50 0.21
N LEU A 232 7.06 -31.03 -0.37
CA LEU A 232 7.13 -30.56 -1.76
C LEU A 232 8.30 -31.22 -2.48
N SER A 233 8.04 -31.78 -3.66
CA SER A 233 9.11 -32.37 -4.47
C SER A 233 10.04 -31.28 -5.01
N PRO A 234 11.34 -31.56 -5.25
CA PRO A 234 12.26 -30.61 -5.88
C PRO A 234 11.75 -30.05 -7.22
N ASN A 235 11.16 -30.91 -8.07
CA ASN A 235 10.60 -30.49 -9.36
C ASN A 235 9.44 -29.49 -9.17
N ASP A 236 8.54 -29.75 -8.22
CA ASP A 236 7.42 -28.85 -7.93
C ASP A 236 7.87 -27.54 -7.28
N ALA A 237 8.89 -27.60 -6.42
CA ALA A 237 9.49 -26.43 -5.80
C ALA A 237 10.16 -25.51 -6.84
N VAL A 238 10.81 -26.06 -7.88
CA VAL A 238 11.31 -25.24 -9.00
C VAL A 238 10.16 -24.55 -9.75
N LYS A 239 9.09 -25.28 -10.10
CA LYS A 239 7.92 -24.69 -10.78
C LYS A 239 7.32 -23.53 -9.99
N GLN A 240 7.06 -23.76 -8.71
CA GLN A 240 6.49 -22.74 -7.83
C GLN A 240 7.44 -21.55 -7.67
N SER A 241 8.73 -21.79 -7.47
CA SER A 241 9.72 -20.72 -7.28
C SER A 241 9.83 -19.80 -8.51
N VAL A 242 9.88 -20.38 -9.71
CA VAL A 242 9.93 -19.60 -10.96
C VAL A 242 8.60 -18.88 -11.20
N SER A 243 7.45 -19.49 -10.87
CA SER A 243 6.15 -18.80 -10.97
C SER A 243 6.04 -17.60 -10.03
N GLU A 244 6.61 -17.69 -8.83
CA GLU A 244 6.68 -16.55 -7.90
C GLU A 244 7.57 -15.43 -8.44
N PHE A 245 8.73 -15.80 -9.02
CA PHE A 245 9.60 -14.86 -9.72
C PHE A 245 8.91 -14.16 -10.89
N ASP A 246 8.26 -14.92 -11.77
CA ASP A 246 7.57 -14.37 -12.94
C ASP A 246 6.48 -13.36 -12.53
N SER A 247 5.78 -13.64 -11.42
CA SER A 247 4.74 -12.76 -10.88
C SER A 247 5.32 -11.46 -10.32
N ALA A 248 6.42 -11.53 -9.56
CA ALA A 248 7.09 -10.36 -9.01
C ALA A 248 7.76 -9.51 -10.10
N ALA A 249 8.45 -10.15 -11.04
CA ALA A 249 9.07 -9.48 -12.18
C ALA A 249 8.01 -8.77 -13.05
N ARG A 250 6.85 -9.41 -13.27
CA ARG A 250 5.73 -8.79 -13.98
C ARG A 250 5.23 -7.53 -13.28
N ASP A 251 5.02 -7.57 -11.96
CA ASP A 251 4.55 -6.40 -11.22
C ASP A 251 5.48 -5.19 -11.39
N TYR A 252 6.80 -5.38 -11.27
CA TYR A 252 7.75 -4.30 -11.52
C TYR A 252 7.72 -3.80 -12.97
N VAL A 253 7.68 -4.70 -13.95
CA VAL A 253 7.62 -4.33 -15.37
C VAL A 253 6.35 -3.55 -15.69
N ASP A 254 5.19 -3.97 -15.18
CA ASP A 254 3.92 -3.27 -15.41
C ASP A 254 3.96 -1.84 -14.84
N GLN A 255 4.68 -1.64 -13.75
CA GLN A 255 4.83 -0.33 -13.11
C GLN A 255 5.80 0.56 -13.87
N LEU A 256 6.92 0.02 -14.34
CA LEU A 256 7.82 0.74 -15.26
C LEU A 256 7.08 1.17 -16.52
N ILE A 257 6.25 0.28 -17.09
CA ILE A 257 5.40 0.58 -18.25
C ILE A 257 4.38 1.69 -17.94
N SER A 258 3.81 1.70 -16.74
CA SER A 258 2.80 2.68 -16.33
C SER A 258 3.39 4.05 -16.01
N LEU A 259 4.60 4.10 -15.44
CA LEU A 259 5.19 5.32 -14.87
C LEU A 259 6.19 6.00 -15.81
N VAL A 260 6.84 5.26 -16.70
CA VAL A 260 7.83 5.82 -17.62
C VAL A 260 7.17 6.11 -18.98
N PRO A 261 7.12 7.37 -19.43
CA PRO A 261 6.65 7.68 -20.78
C PRO A 261 7.52 7.00 -21.84
N MET A 262 6.90 6.26 -22.76
CA MET A 262 7.61 5.54 -23.83
C MET A 262 6.74 5.35 -25.07
N LYS A 263 7.39 5.08 -26.21
CA LYS A 263 6.71 4.75 -27.47
C LYS A 263 5.94 3.44 -27.34
N GLU A 264 4.82 3.35 -28.06
CA GLU A 264 3.93 2.18 -28.08
C GLU A 264 4.63 0.88 -28.48
N THR A 265 5.61 0.96 -29.38
CA THR A 265 6.42 -0.21 -29.77
C THR A 265 7.19 -0.80 -28.60
N ARG A 266 7.79 0.05 -27.75
CA ARG A 266 8.55 -0.37 -26.57
C ARG A 266 7.63 -0.91 -25.47
N ARG A 267 6.49 -0.24 -25.25
CA ARG A 267 5.42 -0.73 -24.36
C ARG A 267 5.00 -2.15 -24.73
N ASN A 268 4.76 -2.40 -26.02
CA ASN A 268 4.37 -3.73 -26.51
C ASN A 268 5.48 -4.79 -26.36
N GLN A 269 6.75 -4.41 -26.51
CA GLN A 269 7.88 -5.32 -26.26
C GLN A 269 7.93 -5.78 -24.80
N LEU A 270 7.76 -4.86 -23.85
CA LEU A 270 7.77 -5.17 -22.42
C LEU A 270 6.52 -5.97 -21.99
N ASN A 271 5.34 -5.61 -22.50
CA ASN A 271 4.10 -6.37 -22.24
C ASN A 271 4.19 -7.83 -22.70
N ARG A 272 4.83 -8.09 -23.84
CA ARG A 272 4.99 -9.44 -24.42
C ARG A 272 6.23 -10.18 -23.92
N LEU A 273 6.98 -9.59 -23.00
CA LEU A 273 8.22 -10.16 -22.52
C LEU A 273 7.97 -11.50 -21.82
N LEU A 274 8.75 -12.51 -22.15
CA LEU A 274 8.66 -13.84 -21.54
C LEU A 274 9.84 -14.02 -20.62
N PHE A 275 9.59 -14.12 -19.32
CA PHE A 275 10.64 -14.17 -18.29
C PHE A 275 11.49 -15.46 -18.33
N HIS A 276 11.03 -16.49 -19.03
CA HIS A 276 11.83 -17.71 -19.24
C HIS A 276 13.06 -17.50 -20.14
N ASN A 277 13.11 -16.42 -20.93
CA ASN A 277 14.33 -16.02 -21.63
C ASN A 277 15.01 -14.90 -20.85
N LEU A 278 15.81 -15.29 -19.85
CA LEU A 278 16.49 -14.37 -18.94
C LEU A 278 17.43 -13.39 -19.63
N ASP A 279 18.16 -13.85 -20.64
CA ASP A 279 19.13 -13.00 -21.34
C ASP A 279 18.41 -11.86 -22.07
N LYS A 280 17.31 -12.18 -22.76
CA LYS A 280 16.47 -11.18 -23.43
C LYS A 280 15.75 -10.27 -22.43
N PHE A 281 15.36 -10.80 -21.26
CA PHE A 281 14.75 -10.01 -20.21
C PHE A 281 15.72 -8.96 -19.66
N ASP A 282 16.92 -9.39 -19.25
CA ASP A 282 17.98 -8.51 -18.75
C ASP A 282 18.37 -7.44 -19.78
N GLU A 283 18.56 -7.83 -21.05
CA GLU A 283 18.89 -6.89 -22.14
C GLU A 283 17.78 -5.84 -22.35
N LEU A 284 16.51 -6.26 -22.29
CA LEU A 284 15.40 -5.33 -22.50
C LEU A 284 15.25 -4.35 -21.33
N LEU A 285 15.40 -4.82 -20.08
CA LEU A 285 15.39 -3.95 -18.91
C LEU A 285 16.54 -2.94 -18.96
N LYS A 286 17.75 -3.41 -19.26
CA LYS A 286 18.94 -2.56 -19.36
C LYS A 286 18.81 -1.51 -20.46
N SER A 287 18.37 -1.91 -21.65
CA SER A 287 18.24 -0.99 -22.79
C SER A 287 17.10 0.02 -22.64
N CYS A 288 16.07 -0.30 -21.85
CA CYS A 288 14.91 0.58 -21.65
C CYS A 288 15.05 1.49 -20.43
N PHE A 289 15.68 1.00 -19.36
CA PHE A 289 15.65 1.62 -18.03
C PHE A 289 17.00 1.64 -17.31
N ASP A 290 18.06 1.11 -17.92
CA ASP A 290 19.38 0.90 -17.28
C ASP A 290 19.36 0.00 -16.04
N ILE A 291 18.34 -0.87 -15.94
CA ILE A 291 18.21 -1.86 -14.87
C ILE A 291 18.98 -3.12 -15.25
N ASN A 292 19.84 -3.60 -14.34
CA ASN A 292 20.67 -4.79 -14.57
C ASN A 292 20.24 -5.94 -13.65
N LEU A 293 19.32 -6.78 -14.12
CA LEU A 293 18.72 -7.87 -13.35
C LEU A 293 19.76 -8.89 -12.88
N LEU A 294 20.80 -9.12 -13.68
CA LEU A 294 21.82 -10.14 -13.43
C LEU A 294 23.11 -9.56 -12.79
N LYS A 295 23.04 -8.36 -12.21
CA LYS A 295 24.19 -7.67 -11.61
C LYS A 295 24.91 -8.55 -10.58
N GLY A 296 26.17 -8.86 -10.89
CA GLY A 296 27.05 -9.69 -10.06
C GLY A 296 26.73 -11.19 -10.03
N MET A 297 25.87 -11.69 -10.94
CA MET A 297 25.47 -13.10 -11.03
C MET A 297 26.23 -13.88 -12.11
N SER A 298 27.42 -13.42 -12.53
CA SER A 298 28.18 -14.04 -13.63
C SER A 298 28.44 -15.54 -13.43
N ALA A 299 28.71 -15.97 -12.19
CA ALA A 299 28.98 -17.38 -11.87
C ALA A 299 27.71 -18.26 -11.81
N ASP A 300 26.53 -17.66 -11.66
CA ASP A 300 25.26 -18.37 -11.50
C ASP A 300 24.38 -18.31 -12.75
N ARG A 301 24.74 -17.49 -13.75
CA ARG A 301 23.91 -17.23 -14.94
C ARG A 301 23.49 -18.50 -15.68
N ASP A 302 24.44 -19.36 -16.02
CA ASP A 302 24.16 -20.60 -16.75
C ASP A 302 23.30 -21.57 -15.93
N PHE A 303 23.56 -21.61 -14.62
CA PHE A 303 22.76 -22.40 -13.69
C PHE A 303 21.30 -21.92 -13.67
N VAL A 304 21.07 -20.62 -13.47
CA VAL A 304 19.71 -20.06 -13.42
C VAL A 304 19.01 -20.25 -14.77
N ARG A 305 19.68 -19.93 -15.89
CA ARG A 305 19.13 -20.16 -17.23
C ARG A 305 18.65 -21.60 -17.40
N LYS A 306 19.48 -22.58 -17.04
CA LYS A 306 19.11 -24.00 -17.07
C LYS A 306 17.87 -24.30 -16.24
N MET A 307 17.75 -23.73 -15.04
CA MET A 307 16.58 -23.93 -14.17
C MET A 307 15.27 -23.41 -14.77
N PHE A 308 15.30 -22.28 -15.50
CA PHE A 308 14.11 -21.79 -16.22
C PHE A 308 13.67 -22.73 -17.34
N PHE A 309 14.63 -23.32 -18.08
CA PHE A 309 14.31 -24.37 -19.05
C PHE A 309 13.75 -25.63 -18.39
N ARG A 310 14.31 -26.04 -17.23
CA ARG A 310 13.78 -27.18 -16.47
C ARG A 310 12.37 -26.95 -15.97
N ARG A 311 12.01 -25.73 -15.54
CA ARG A 311 10.62 -25.38 -15.19
C ARG A 311 9.66 -25.68 -16.34
N HIS A 312 10.01 -25.37 -17.59
CA HIS A 312 9.17 -25.69 -18.74
C HIS A 312 8.94 -27.21 -18.88
N VAL A 313 10.03 -27.99 -18.78
CA VAL A 313 10.01 -29.45 -18.86
C VAL A 313 9.18 -30.08 -17.72
N TYR A 314 9.28 -29.56 -16.50
CA TYR A 314 8.50 -30.05 -15.35
C TYR A 314 7.01 -29.73 -15.43
N GLU A 315 6.65 -28.64 -16.12
CA GLU A 315 5.28 -28.15 -16.14
C GLU A 315 4.49 -28.69 -17.35
N HIS A 316 5.16 -28.91 -18.48
CA HIS A 316 4.48 -29.29 -19.73
C HIS A 316 4.87 -30.66 -20.28
N ASP A 317 6.10 -31.13 -20.02
CA ASP A 317 6.65 -32.30 -20.72
C ASP A 317 6.78 -33.53 -19.80
N GLY A 318 6.07 -33.56 -18.67
CA GLY A 318 6.11 -34.70 -17.74
C GLY A 318 7.49 -34.97 -17.15
N SER A 319 8.34 -33.94 -17.05
CA SER A 319 9.75 -34.03 -16.68
C SER A 319 10.67 -34.73 -17.71
N VAL A 320 10.21 -34.91 -18.95
CA VAL A 320 10.98 -35.55 -20.03
C VAL A 320 11.64 -34.49 -20.91
N ALA A 321 12.95 -34.61 -21.12
CA ALA A 321 13.73 -33.67 -21.91
C ALA A 321 13.27 -33.64 -23.38
N THR A 322 12.89 -32.46 -23.86
CA THR A 322 12.52 -32.23 -25.27
C THR A 322 13.75 -31.87 -26.11
N GLN A 323 13.62 -31.95 -27.44
CA GLN A 323 14.68 -31.50 -28.36
C GLN A 323 15.06 -30.03 -28.08
N ARG A 324 14.05 -29.20 -27.87
CA ARG A 324 14.22 -27.78 -27.54
C ARG A 324 15.01 -27.57 -26.25
N TYR A 325 14.75 -28.37 -25.21
CA TYR A 325 15.53 -28.30 -23.97
C TYR A 325 17.02 -28.56 -24.22
N VAL A 326 17.35 -29.63 -24.94
CA VAL A 326 18.76 -30.01 -25.20
C VAL A 326 19.48 -28.93 -26.00
N GLU A 327 18.81 -28.34 -26.99
CA GLU A 327 19.39 -27.30 -27.86
C GLU A 327 19.55 -25.94 -27.16
N GLU A 328 18.59 -25.54 -26.32
CA GLU A 328 18.53 -24.18 -25.78
C GLU A 328 19.06 -24.04 -24.33
N SER A 329 19.02 -25.10 -23.52
CA SER A 329 19.34 -25.03 -22.09
C SER A 329 20.82 -24.96 -21.77
N GLY A 330 21.68 -25.46 -22.66
CA GLY A 330 23.11 -25.64 -22.39
C GLY A 330 23.44 -26.80 -21.45
N ASP A 331 22.47 -27.67 -21.12
CA ASP A 331 22.68 -28.86 -20.30
C ASP A 331 23.28 -30.01 -21.14
N SER A 332 24.61 -30.07 -21.22
CA SER A 332 25.34 -31.04 -22.05
C SER A 332 25.26 -32.50 -21.58
N ASN A 333 24.65 -32.75 -20.41
CA ASN A 333 24.59 -34.08 -19.79
C ASN A 333 23.22 -34.74 -19.94
N ILE A 334 22.30 -34.13 -20.69
CA ILE A 334 20.92 -34.60 -20.87
C ILE A 334 20.66 -34.78 -22.35
N GLU A 335 20.17 -35.96 -22.73
CA GLU A 335 19.72 -36.27 -24.07
C GLU A 335 18.20 -36.16 -24.17
N LYS A 336 17.69 -36.05 -25.41
CA LYS A 336 16.24 -36.02 -25.65
C LYS A 336 15.62 -37.34 -25.18
N GLY A 337 14.54 -37.24 -24.42
CA GLY A 337 13.82 -38.38 -23.86
C GLY A 337 14.27 -38.75 -22.44
N ASP A 338 15.34 -38.16 -21.93
CA ASP A 338 15.77 -38.36 -20.55
C ASP A 338 14.75 -37.81 -19.55
N LEU A 339 14.55 -38.55 -18.46
CA LEU A 339 13.75 -38.09 -17.34
C LEU A 339 14.59 -37.19 -16.42
N ILE A 340 14.31 -35.90 -16.42
CA ILE A 340 15.02 -34.92 -15.59
C ILE A 340 14.46 -34.95 -14.16
N ARG A 341 15.33 -35.09 -13.17
CA ARG A 341 15.00 -34.99 -11.75
C ARG A 341 15.82 -33.88 -11.10
N GLU A 342 15.17 -33.04 -10.30
CA GLU A 342 15.86 -31.98 -9.58
C GLU A 342 16.30 -32.42 -8.18
N THR A 343 17.31 -31.73 -7.65
CA THR A 343 17.81 -31.94 -6.29
C THR A 343 17.35 -30.82 -5.35
N ILE A 344 17.32 -31.13 -4.05
CA ILE A 344 17.07 -30.14 -3.00
C ILE A 344 18.13 -29.02 -3.04
N GLU A 345 19.40 -29.39 -3.27
CA GLU A 345 20.52 -28.44 -3.35
C GLU A 345 20.34 -27.44 -4.48
N ASN A 346 20.07 -27.92 -5.70
CA ASN A 346 19.83 -27.04 -6.85
C ASN A 346 18.61 -26.15 -6.62
N THR A 347 17.53 -26.69 -6.08
CA THR A 347 16.33 -25.90 -5.81
C THR A 347 16.61 -24.79 -4.79
N ASN A 348 17.35 -25.08 -3.72
CA ASN A 348 17.77 -24.06 -2.76
C ASN A 348 18.67 -22.98 -3.38
N LYS A 349 19.61 -23.39 -4.24
CA LYS A 349 20.47 -22.46 -4.99
C LYS A 349 19.64 -21.58 -5.92
N LEU A 350 18.64 -22.13 -6.61
CA LEU A 350 17.73 -21.37 -7.46
C LEU A 350 16.96 -20.34 -6.65
N ILE A 351 16.36 -20.73 -5.52
CA ILE A 351 15.64 -19.80 -4.65
C ILE A 351 16.53 -18.62 -4.23
N GLY A 352 17.77 -18.89 -3.83
CA GLY A 352 18.74 -17.83 -3.51
C GLY A 352 19.02 -16.89 -4.68
N SER A 353 19.14 -17.46 -5.88
CA SER A 353 19.36 -16.70 -7.11
C SER A 353 18.16 -15.81 -7.47
N LEU A 354 16.93 -16.32 -7.37
CA LEU A 354 15.70 -15.58 -7.66
C LEU A 354 15.48 -14.42 -6.69
N ASN A 355 15.76 -14.62 -5.40
CA ASN A 355 15.76 -13.55 -4.40
C ASN A 355 16.75 -12.44 -4.79
N ARG A 356 17.97 -12.81 -5.16
CA ARG A 356 19.00 -11.84 -5.57
C ARG A 356 18.59 -11.03 -6.79
N MET A 357 18.01 -11.67 -7.81
CA MET A 357 17.54 -10.99 -9.02
C MET A 357 16.47 -9.95 -8.68
N ILE A 358 15.48 -10.30 -7.85
CA ILE A 358 14.40 -9.38 -7.50
C ILE A 358 14.83 -8.29 -6.53
N SER A 359 15.76 -8.56 -5.60
CA SER A 359 16.37 -7.51 -4.79
C SER A 359 17.15 -6.51 -5.65
N THR A 360 17.82 -6.97 -6.71
CA THR A 360 18.50 -6.09 -7.66
C THR A 360 17.50 -5.24 -8.42
N LEU A 361 16.43 -5.85 -8.93
CA LEU A 361 15.34 -5.14 -9.61
C LEU A 361 14.66 -4.10 -8.70
N GLU A 362 14.37 -4.45 -7.44
CA GLU A 362 13.81 -3.53 -6.44
C GLU A 362 14.73 -2.34 -6.18
N SER A 363 16.03 -2.60 -6.01
CA SER A 363 17.04 -1.56 -5.78
C SER A 363 17.08 -0.56 -6.93
N ASP A 364 17.26 -1.04 -8.17
CA ASP A 364 17.34 -0.16 -9.35
C ASP A 364 15.98 0.53 -9.60
N PHE A 365 14.85 -0.15 -9.32
CA PHE A 365 13.51 0.46 -9.40
C PHE A 365 13.35 1.63 -8.42
N HIS A 366 13.82 1.47 -7.18
CA HIS A 366 13.73 2.53 -6.16
C HIS A 366 14.79 3.61 -6.30
N GLU A 367 15.83 3.41 -7.11
CA GLU A 367 16.69 4.49 -7.62
C GLU A 367 15.93 5.40 -8.60
N MET A 368 15.05 4.83 -9.42
CA MET A 368 14.20 5.60 -10.34
C MET A 368 12.98 6.25 -9.63
N PHE A 369 12.40 5.54 -8.66
CA PHE A 369 11.20 5.94 -7.94
C PHE A 369 11.47 5.97 -6.43
N GLU A 370 12.14 7.03 -6.00
CA GLU A 370 12.61 7.18 -4.63
C GLU A 370 11.44 7.14 -3.62
N PRO A 371 11.50 6.29 -2.59
CA PRO A 371 10.59 6.33 -1.45
C PRO A 371 10.66 7.67 -0.68
N ASP A 372 9.59 8.04 0.01
CA ASP A 372 9.59 9.18 0.94
C ASP A 372 10.45 8.82 2.18
N PRO A 373 11.55 9.55 2.45
CA PRO A 373 12.46 9.24 3.55
C PRO A 373 11.83 9.51 4.93
N PHE A 374 10.85 10.41 5.05
CA PHE A 374 10.32 10.86 6.33
C PHE A 374 9.82 9.69 7.20
N CYS A 375 8.98 8.83 6.63
CA CYS A 375 8.44 7.67 7.34
C CYS A 375 9.52 6.61 7.63
N ILE A 376 10.52 6.49 6.75
CA ILE A 376 11.62 5.53 6.89
C ILE A 376 12.53 5.94 8.06
N GLU A 377 12.85 7.22 8.16
CA GLU A 377 13.68 7.77 9.23
C GLU A 377 13.00 7.66 10.60
N ILE A 378 11.69 7.93 10.67
CA ILE A 378 10.91 7.76 11.91
C ILE A 378 11.01 6.32 12.42
N GLU A 379 10.82 5.34 11.53
CA GLU A 379 10.89 3.93 11.90
C GLU A 379 12.31 3.50 12.27
N SER A 380 13.33 3.97 11.54
CA SER A 380 14.74 3.75 11.87
C SER A 380 15.07 4.26 13.28
N ASN A 381 14.65 5.49 13.61
CA ASN A 381 14.82 6.07 14.93
C ASN A 381 14.04 5.32 16.02
N ARG A 382 12.86 4.79 15.71
CA ARG A 382 12.10 3.94 16.64
C ARG A 382 12.86 2.64 16.93
N LYS A 383 13.37 1.95 15.90
CA LYS A 383 14.16 0.72 16.04
C LYS A 383 15.42 0.96 16.88
N LYS A 384 16.14 2.06 16.64
CA LYS A 384 17.32 2.46 17.43
C LYS A 384 17.00 2.64 18.92
N ARG A 385 15.94 3.39 19.24
CA ARG A 385 15.48 3.58 20.64
C ARG A 385 15.06 2.26 21.31
N MET A 386 14.47 1.32 20.55
CA MET A 386 14.10 0.01 21.09
C MET A 386 15.31 -0.89 21.36
N SER A 387 16.36 -0.83 20.52
CA SER A 387 17.59 -1.60 20.77
C SER A 387 18.36 -1.05 21.97
N GLU A 388 18.44 0.28 22.12
CA GLU A 388 19.10 0.93 23.25
C GLU A 388 18.43 0.63 24.61
N ARG A 389 17.12 0.38 24.63
CA ARG A 389 16.39 -0.03 25.84
C ARG A 389 16.57 -1.51 26.21
N LYS A 390 17.04 -2.34 25.27
CA LYS A 390 17.25 -3.78 25.47
C LYS A 390 18.70 -4.12 25.82
N ALA A 391 19.64 -3.22 25.51
CA ALA A 391 21.00 -3.24 26.00
C ALA A 391 21.05 -2.67 27.42
#